data_AF-A0A4R3E7X5-F1
#
_entry.id   AF-A0A4R3E7X5-F1
#
_cell.length_a   1.000
_cell.length_b   1.000
_cell.length_c   1.000
_cell.angle_alpha   90.00
_cell.angle_beta   90.00
_cell.angle_gamma   90.00
#
_symmetry.space_group_name_H-M   'P 1'
#
loop_
_entity.id
_entity.type
_entity.pdbx_description
1 polymer ?
#
loop_
_entity_poly.entity_id
_entity_poly.type
_entity_poly.pdbx_seq_one_letter_code
_entity_poly.pdbx_strand_id
1 'polypeptide(L)'
;MAELEADLEAECASTRQRPGMDEVWDTLRRLGLKIGVCSNLASAYEHALLGCLPRVPDALVLSFQAGIMKPQIEIYQLVCERLNLEPGQILFVGDSLEADVLGPRRAGLFAMSIGEFELALAEGLTPDTPGAIAELFEQIAALRKLGPIPLVHTPKQALDSGLAHVNVSIRRKYSRHELLEVLRSPLAVMQGDDAGLKHLLSAFIDESDEALLTRITEGGEITWANLREAALAGLRPGDLKLAWIAGRAVMAGANPFPTSAAVVGAPSDDLAR
;
A
#
# COMPACT_ATOMS: atom_id res chain seq x y z
N MET A 1 -17.20 -25.98 3.79
CA MET A 1 -16.66 -24.70 4.33
C MET A 1 -15.14 -24.73 4.26
N ALA A 2 -14.47 -25.70 4.90
CA ALA A 2 -13.01 -25.84 4.85
C ALA A 2 -12.39 -25.90 3.42
N GLU A 3 -13.06 -26.53 2.46
CA GLU A 3 -12.58 -26.60 1.06
C GLU A 3 -12.66 -25.23 0.34
N LEU A 4 -13.75 -24.48 0.55
CA LEU A 4 -13.91 -23.13 0.00
C LEU A 4 -12.95 -22.12 0.66
N GLU A 5 -12.65 -22.30 1.94
CA GLU A 5 -11.64 -21.50 2.66
C GLU A 5 -10.24 -21.77 2.13
N ALA A 6 -9.89 -23.04 1.90
CA ALA A 6 -8.61 -23.42 1.31
C ALA A 6 -8.44 -22.92 -0.13
N ASP A 7 -9.50 -22.98 -0.95
CA ASP A 7 -9.48 -22.45 -2.32
C ASP A 7 -9.27 -20.93 -2.35
N LEU A 8 -9.96 -20.20 -1.46
CA LEU A 8 -9.81 -18.76 -1.29
C LEU A 8 -8.39 -18.39 -0.82
N GLU A 9 -7.85 -19.12 0.14
CA GLU A 9 -6.47 -18.94 0.60
C GLU A 9 -5.47 -19.19 -0.52
N ALA A 10 -5.65 -20.24 -1.32
CA ALA A 10 -4.81 -20.56 -2.46
C ALA A 10 -4.89 -19.46 -3.54
N GLU A 11 -6.08 -18.93 -3.82
CA GLU A 11 -6.27 -17.83 -4.76
C GLU A 11 -5.59 -16.54 -4.26
N CYS A 12 -5.80 -16.16 -3.00
CA CYS A 12 -5.12 -15.02 -2.37
C CYS A 12 -3.59 -15.20 -2.43
N ALA A 13 -3.10 -16.40 -2.08
CA ALA A 13 -1.69 -16.75 -2.13
C ALA A 13 -1.14 -16.81 -3.57
N SER A 14 -1.99 -16.90 -4.59
CA SER A 14 -1.60 -16.83 -6.01
C SER A 14 -1.59 -15.41 -6.56
N THR A 15 -2.13 -14.43 -5.83
CA THR A 15 -2.20 -13.03 -6.27
C THR A 15 -0.79 -12.48 -6.46
N ARG A 16 -0.49 -11.96 -7.65
CA ARG A 16 0.82 -11.40 -7.98
C ARG A 16 0.65 -10.10 -8.74
N GLN A 17 1.61 -9.22 -8.54
CA GLN A 17 1.75 -8.02 -9.34
C GLN A 17 2.18 -8.38 -10.78
N ARG A 18 1.66 -7.66 -11.78
CA ARG A 18 2.13 -7.77 -13.17
C ARG A 18 3.62 -7.37 -13.26
N PRO A 19 4.45 -8.06 -14.07
CA PRO A 19 5.87 -7.76 -14.20
C PRO A 19 6.14 -6.31 -14.59
N GLY A 20 7.13 -5.67 -13.95
CA GLY A 20 7.57 -4.30 -14.24
C GLY A 20 6.64 -3.19 -13.77
N MET A 21 5.51 -3.53 -13.14
CA MET A 21 4.55 -2.53 -12.66
C MET A 21 5.10 -1.71 -11.48
N ASP A 22 6.11 -2.20 -10.75
CA ASP A 22 6.84 -1.48 -9.72
C ASP A 22 7.67 -0.34 -10.31
N GLU A 23 8.38 -0.60 -11.42
CA GLU A 23 9.10 0.43 -12.17
C GLU A 23 8.14 1.47 -12.78
N VAL A 24 6.99 1.03 -13.29
CA VAL A 24 5.95 1.92 -13.80
C VAL A 24 5.43 2.82 -12.67
N TRP A 25 5.08 2.24 -11.52
CA TRP A 25 4.62 2.98 -10.35
C TRP A 25 5.62 4.05 -9.91
N ASP A 26 6.88 3.69 -9.79
CA ASP A 26 7.95 4.62 -9.42
C ASP A 26 8.16 5.70 -10.49
N THR A 27 8.00 5.36 -11.76
CA THR A 27 8.05 6.34 -12.86
C THR A 27 6.91 7.35 -12.78
N LEU A 28 5.68 6.89 -12.59
CA LEU A 28 4.51 7.76 -12.46
C LEU A 28 4.67 8.71 -11.26
N ARG A 29 5.15 8.21 -10.12
CA ARG A 29 5.43 9.06 -8.96
C ARG A 29 6.53 10.07 -9.19
N ARG A 30 7.59 9.72 -9.93
CA ARG A 30 8.66 10.66 -10.32
C ARG A 30 8.16 11.79 -11.21
N LEU A 31 7.11 11.54 -12.00
CA LEU A 31 6.41 12.59 -12.77
C LEU A 31 5.48 13.45 -11.91
N GLY A 32 5.37 13.18 -10.60
CA GLY A 32 4.43 13.87 -9.71
C GLY A 32 2.97 13.46 -9.91
N LEU A 33 2.71 12.33 -10.55
CA LEU A 33 1.36 11.83 -10.78
C LEU A 33 0.85 11.09 -9.54
N LYS A 34 -0.44 11.32 -9.25
CA LYS A 34 -1.17 10.55 -8.24
C LYS A 34 -1.57 9.19 -8.80
N ILE A 35 -1.51 8.16 -7.97
CA ILE A 35 -1.87 6.79 -8.35
C ILE A 35 -3.03 6.32 -7.48
N GLY A 36 -4.16 5.99 -8.11
CA GLY A 36 -5.33 5.41 -7.46
C GLY A 36 -5.49 3.93 -7.78
N VAL A 37 -6.02 3.17 -6.81
CA VAL A 37 -6.43 1.77 -7.01
C VAL A 37 -7.94 1.67 -6.80
N CYS A 38 -8.67 1.23 -7.82
CA CYS A 38 -10.12 1.06 -7.77
C CYS A 38 -10.52 -0.36 -8.20
N SER A 39 -11.01 -1.17 -7.27
CA SER A 39 -11.26 -2.60 -7.51
C SER A 39 -12.66 -3.03 -7.05
N ASN A 40 -13.31 -3.83 -7.92
CA ASN A 40 -14.46 -4.63 -7.51
C ASN A 40 -13.90 -5.84 -6.76
N LEU A 41 -13.91 -5.79 -5.43
CA LEU A 41 -13.20 -6.74 -4.58
C LEU A 41 -14.09 -7.16 -3.40
N ALA A 42 -13.99 -8.42 -2.97
CA ALA A 42 -14.52 -8.86 -1.68
C ALA A 42 -13.48 -8.68 -0.57
N SER A 43 -13.94 -8.49 0.68
CA SER A 43 -13.08 -8.19 1.83
C SER A 43 -11.96 -9.21 2.04
N ALA A 44 -12.21 -10.48 1.73
CA ALA A 44 -11.22 -11.55 1.87
C ALA A 44 -9.93 -11.33 1.06
N TYR A 45 -10.00 -10.60 -0.07
CA TYR A 45 -8.87 -10.38 -0.95
C TYR A 45 -8.12 -9.07 -0.66
N GLU A 46 -8.57 -8.26 0.31
CA GLU A 46 -7.98 -6.95 0.59
C GLU A 46 -6.49 -7.05 0.93
N HIS A 47 -6.12 -7.97 1.82
CA HIS A 47 -4.72 -8.16 2.22
C HIS A 47 -3.85 -8.64 1.05
N ALA A 48 -4.35 -9.54 0.21
CA ALA A 48 -3.64 -10.03 -0.96
C ALA A 48 -3.37 -8.90 -1.96
N LEU A 49 -4.38 -8.05 -2.22
CA LEU A 49 -4.23 -6.86 -3.06
C LEU A 49 -3.19 -5.89 -2.49
N LEU A 50 -3.36 -5.47 -1.23
CA LEU A 50 -2.49 -4.48 -0.59
C LEU A 50 -1.04 -4.97 -0.46
N GLY A 51 -0.85 -6.26 -0.17
CA GLY A 51 0.47 -6.87 -0.11
C GLY A 51 1.19 -6.90 -1.46
N CYS A 52 0.45 -6.90 -2.57
CA CYS A 52 1.02 -6.85 -3.92
C CYS A 52 1.27 -5.42 -4.43
N LEU A 53 0.78 -4.38 -3.74
CA LEU A 53 1.02 -3.01 -4.18
C LEU A 53 2.48 -2.61 -3.93
N PRO A 54 3.18 -2.00 -4.90
CA PRO A 54 4.55 -1.52 -4.73
C PRO A 54 4.70 -0.58 -3.54
N ARG A 55 3.74 0.33 -3.40
CA ARG A 55 3.70 1.38 -2.40
C ARG A 55 2.26 1.71 -2.06
N VAL A 56 2.08 2.53 -1.03
CA VAL A 56 0.77 3.08 -0.65
C VAL A 56 0.22 3.93 -1.79
N PRO A 57 -1.01 3.69 -2.31
CA PRO A 57 -1.62 4.55 -3.32
C PRO A 57 -2.10 5.87 -2.73
N ASP A 58 -2.28 6.87 -3.58
CA ASP A 58 -2.87 8.17 -3.21
C ASP A 58 -4.38 8.07 -2.96
N ALA A 59 -5.04 7.10 -3.59
CA ALA A 59 -6.43 6.76 -3.33
C ALA A 59 -6.65 5.24 -3.43
N LEU A 60 -7.44 4.71 -2.51
CA LEU A 60 -7.89 3.32 -2.51
C LEU A 60 -9.41 3.29 -2.49
N VAL A 61 -10.02 2.66 -3.50
CA VAL A 61 -11.47 2.50 -3.64
C VAL A 61 -11.80 1.03 -3.83
N LEU A 62 -12.23 0.37 -2.76
CA LEU A 62 -12.62 -1.04 -2.79
C LEU A 62 -14.14 -1.14 -2.71
N SER A 63 -14.76 -1.87 -3.64
CA SER A 63 -16.22 -1.89 -3.75
C SER A 63 -16.93 -2.37 -2.49
N PHE A 64 -16.36 -3.37 -1.79
CA PHE A 64 -16.95 -3.87 -0.54
C PHE A 64 -16.95 -2.83 0.59
N GLN A 65 -15.97 -1.92 0.60
CA GLN A 65 -15.90 -0.82 1.59
C GLN A 65 -16.81 0.34 1.19
N ALA A 66 -16.87 0.63 -0.11
CA ALA A 66 -17.64 1.75 -0.63
C ALA A 66 -19.15 1.45 -0.75
N GLY A 67 -19.55 0.17 -0.79
CA GLY A 67 -20.94 -0.24 -1.01
C GLY A 67 -21.44 -0.03 -2.45
N ILE A 68 -20.55 0.39 -3.34
CA ILE A 68 -20.78 0.65 -4.78
C ILE A 68 -19.70 -0.06 -5.59
N MET A 69 -20.01 -0.46 -6.83
CA MET A 69 -19.09 -1.22 -7.67
C MET A 69 -19.08 -0.71 -9.11
N LYS A 70 -17.96 -0.87 -9.81
CA LYS A 70 -17.90 -0.63 -11.26
C LYS A 70 -18.91 -1.56 -11.97
N PRO A 71 -19.71 -1.09 -12.95
CA PRO A 71 -19.63 0.21 -13.64
C PRO A 71 -20.58 1.31 -13.13
N GLN A 72 -21.05 1.26 -11.87
CA GLN A 72 -21.87 2.34 -11.30
C GLN A 72 -21.10 3.67 -11.34
N ILE A 73 -21.73 4.74 -11.81
CA ILE A 73 -21.03 6.01 -12.08
C ILE A 73 -20.40 6.62 -10.82
N GLU A 74 -21.05 6.37 -9.69
CA GLU A 74 -20.70 6.85 -8.35
C GLU A 74 -19.30 6.38 -7.92
N ILE A 75 -18.85 5.19 -8.36
CA ILE A 75 -17.53 4.70 -7.96
C ILE A 75 -16.40 5.49 -8.63
N TYR A 76 -16.61 5.94 -9.88
CA TYR A 76 -15.63 6.75 -10.59
C TYR A 76 -15.61 8.19 -10.05
N GLN A 77 -16.77 8.71 -9.66
CA GLN A 77 -16.85 10.00 -8.96
C GLN A 77 -16.10 9.96 -7.63
N LEU A 78 -16.26 8.86 -6.87
CA LEU A 78 -15.53 8.64 -5.62
C LEU A 78 -14.02 8.53 -5.84
N VAL A 79 -13.56 7.95 -6.96
CA VAL A 79 -12.15 7.98 -7.35
C VAL A 79 -11.67 9.41 -7.59
N CYS A 80 -12.44 10.22 -8.32
CA CYS A 80 -12.12 11.64 -8.56
C CYS A 80 -12.02 12.43 -7.25
N GLU A 81 -12.99 12.23 -6.35
CA GLU A 81 -13.02 12.87 -5.02
C GLU A 81 -11.79 12.50 -4.19
N ARG A 82 -11.48 11.20 -4.07
CA ARG A 82 -10.33 10.75 -3.26
C ARG A 82 -8.99 11.19 -3.83
N LEU A 83 -8.85 11.26 -5.15
CA LEU A 83 -7.66 11.81 -5.79
C LEU A 83 -7.63 13.35 -5.77
N ASN A 84 -8.76 13.99 -5.48
CA ASN A 84 -8.96 15.44 -5.62
C ASN A 84 -8.52 15.93 -7.01
N LEU A 85 -9.09 15.31 -8.05
CA LEU A 85 -8.82 15.59 -9.47
C LEU A 85 -10.14 15.59 -10.25
N GLU A 86 -10.18 16.39 -11.31
CA GLU A 86 -11.32 16.37 -12.24
C GLU A 86 -11.29 15.12 -13.13
N PRO A 87 -12.45 14.63 -13.61
CA PRO A 87 -12.53 13.44 -14.46
C PRO A 87 -11.55 13.44 -15.64
N GLY A 88 -11.46 14.57 -16.35
CA GLY A 88 -10.56 14.75 -17.49
C GLY A 88 -9.06 14.78 -17.16
N GLN A 89 -8.68 14.65 -15.89
CA GLN A 89 -7.28 14.55 -15.44
C GLN A 89 -6.88 13.13 -15.05
N ILE A 90 -7.82 12.16 -15.12
CA ILE A 90 -7.60 10.78 -14.70
C ILE A 90 -7.63 9.87 -15.91
N LEU A 91 -6.58 9.06 -16.04
CA LEU A 91 -6.56 7.89 -16.91
C LEU A 91 -6.89 6.64 -16.08
N PHE A 92 -8.03 6.03 -16.35
CA PHE A 92 -8.46 4.78 -15.76
C PHE A 92 -7.93 3.60 -16.59
N VAL A 93 -7.30 2.62 -15.94
CA VAL A 93 -6.71 1.44 -16.62
C VAL A 93 -7.19 0.17 -15.93
N GLY A 94 -7.70 -0.78 -16.70
CA GLY A 94 -8.14 -2.08 -16.19
C GLY A 94 -8.46 -3.08 -17.30
N ASP A 95 -8.98 -4.25 -16.94
CA ASP A 95 -9.13 -5.39 -17.85
C ASP A 95 -10.56 -5.57 -18.38
N SER A 96 -11.57 -5.08 -17.66
CA SER A 96 -12.96 -5.18 -18.08
C SER A 96 -13.33 -4.06 -19.06
N LEU A 97 -13.78 -4.42 -20.26
CA LEU A 97 -14.29 -3.44 -21.23
C LEU A 97 -15.42 -2.59 -20.64
N GLU A 98 -16.39 -3.21 -19.96
CA GLU A 98 -17.53 -2.47 -19.40
C GLU A 98 -17.14 -1.69 -18.15
N ALA A 99 -16.43 -2.32 -17.21
CA ALA A 99 -16.14 -1.73 -15.90
C ALA A 99 -14.90 -0.81 -15.88
N ASP A 100 -13.94 -0.98 -16.78
CA ASP A 100 -12.66 -0.25 -16.74
C ASP A 100 -12.39 0.59 -17.98
N VAL A 101 -13.21 0.48 -19.03
CA VAL A 101 -13.08 1.30 -20.24
C VAL A 101 -14.35 2.11 -20.51
N LEU A 102 -15.49 1.45 -20.70
CA LEU A 102 -16.75 2.13 -21.04
C LEU A 102 -17.33 2.91 -19.85
N GLY A 103 -17.35 2.31 -18.66
CA GLY A 103 -17.82 2.96 -17.43
C GLY A 103 -17.08 4.27 -17.11
N PRO A 104 -15.74 4.28 -16.99
CA PRO A 104 -14.99 5.51 -16.73
C PRO A 104 -15.18 6.56 -17.84
N ARG A 105 -15.24 6.15 -19.13
CA ARG A 105 -15.50 7.08 -20.24
C ARG A 105 -16.87 7.75 -20.12
N ARG A 106 -17.92 7.02 -19.72
CA ARG A 106 -19.25 7.61 -19.45
C ARG A 106 -19.23 8.57 -18.27
N ALA A 107 -18.32 8.38 -17.32
CA ALA A 107 -18.09 9.29 -16.20
C ALA A 107 -17.17 10.48 -16.56
N GLY A 108 -16.67 10.58 -17.80
CA GLY A 108 -15.83 11.67 -18.27
C GLY A 108 -14.33 11.49 -18.03
N LEU A 109 -13.89 10.30 -17.61
CA LEU A 109 -12.48 9.95 -17.44
C LEU A 109 -11.88 9.51 -18.79
N PHE A 110 -10.56 9.68 -18.93
CA PHE A 110 -9.83 8.90 -19.94
C PHE A 110 -9.80 7.44 -19.50
N ALA A 111 -9.86 6.51 -20.45
CA ALA A 111 -9.79 5.10 -20.12
C ALA A 111 -9.16 4.27 -21.24
N MET A 112 -8.36 3.28 -20.85
CA MET A 112 -7.79 2.27 -21.74
C MET A 112 -7.73 0.93 -21.05
N SER A 113 -7.74 -0.14 -21.84
CA SER A 113 -7.52 -1.48 -21.33
C SER A 113 -6.07 -1.65 -20.85
N ILE A 114 -5.84 -2.58 -19.91
CA ILE A 114 -4.49 -2.91 -19.45
C ILE A 114 -3.59 -3.38 -20.59
N GLY A 115 -4.15 -4.08 -21.59
CA GLY A 115 -3.40 -4.51 -22.78
C GLY A 115 -2.94 -3.33 -23.64
N GLU A 116 -3.83 -2.34 -23.86
CA GLU A 116 -3.45 -1.09 -24.56
C GLU A 116 -2.41 -0.30 -23.77
N PHE A 117 -2.53 -0.24 -22.45
CA PHE A 117 -1.57 0.42 -21.57
C PHE A 117 -0.19 -0.25 -21.63
N GLU A 118 -0.12 -1.58 -21.51
CA GLU A 118 1.13 -2.35 -21.60
C GLU A 118 1.77 -2.21 -22.99
N LEU A 119 0.98 -2.25 -24.06
CA LEU A 119 1.46 -2.03 -25.42
C LEU A 119 2.02 -0.61 -25.59
N ALA A 120 1.30 0.41 -25.09
CA ALA A 120 1.73 1.79 -25.14
C ALA A 120 3.03 2.03 -24.36
N LEU A 121 3.22 1.34 -23.23
CA LEU A 121 4.46 1.36 -22.45
C LEU A 121 5.64 0.70 -23.18
N ALA A 122 5.39 -0.30 -24.04
CA ALA A 122 6.42 -1.08 -24.72
C ALA A 122 6.79 -0.51 -26.09
N GLU A 123 5.79 -0.14 -26.89
CA GLU A 123 5.93 0.21 -28.30
C GLU A 123 5.59 1.67 -28.61
N GLY A 124 5.00 2.39 -27.63
CA GLY A 124 4.47 3.74 -27.82
C GLY A 124 3.00 3.76 -28.24
N LEU A 125 2.43 4.96 -28.30
CA LEU A 125 1.00 5.14 -28.59
C LEU A 125 0.70 5.17 -30.08
N THR A 126 -0.57 4.92 -30.42
CA THR A 126 -1.10 5.11 -31.76
C THR A 126 -1.43 6.59 -32.03
N PRO A 127 -1.44 7.04 -33.31
CA PRO A 127 -1.65 8.45 -33.67
C PRO A 127 -2.99 9.05 -33.21
N ASP A 128 -4.02 8.21 -33.00
CA ASP A 128 -5.37 8.66 -32.65
C ASP A 128 -5.55 8.92 -31.14
N THR A 129 -4.46 8.85 -30.36
CA THR A 129 -4.50 9.04 -28.90
C THR A 129 -4.71 10.52 -28.54
N PRO A 130 -5.57 10.86 -27.56
CA PRO A 130 -5.71 12.24 -27.09
C PRO A 130 -4.36 12.84 -26.66
N GLY A 131 -4.12 14.11 -27.02
CA GLY A 131 -2.81 14.76 -26.82
C GLY A 131 -2.27 14.70 -25.39
N ALA A 132 -3.14 14.84 -24.37
CA ALA A 132 -2.73 14.73 -22.97
C ALA A 132 -2.22 13.32 -22.60
N ILE A 133 -2.81 12.27 -23.19
CA ILE A 133 -2.35 10.90 -23.00
C ILE A 133 -1.07 10.66 -23.80
N ALA A 134 -0.96 11.19 -25.02
CA ALA A 134 0.28 11.16 -25.80
C ALA A 134 1.47 11.74 -25.01
N GLU A 135 1.30 12.95 -24.48
CA GLU A 135 2.32 13.63 -23.67
C GLU A 135 2.71 12.82 -22.43
N LEU A 136 1.74 12.24 -21.71
CA LEU A 136 2.01 11.38 -20.55
C LEU A 136 2.94 10.21 -20.90
N PHE A 137 2.65 9.47 -21.97
CA PHE A 137 3.46 8.31 -22.34
C PHE A 137 4.83 8.70 -22.88
N GLU A 138 4.97 9.85 -23.55
CA GLU A 138 6.27 10.40 -23.92
C GLU A 138 7.13 10.72 -22.69
N GLN A 139 6.54 11.33 -21.67
CA GLN A 139 7.21 11.60 -20.40
C GLN A 139 7.61 10.32 -19.67
N ILE A 140 6.73 9.31 -19.62
CA ILE A 140 7.05 7.99 -19.07
C ILE A 140 8.22 7.35 -19.83
N ALA A 141 8.19 7.34 -21.15
CA ALA A 141 9.25 6.79 -21.98
C ALA A 141 10.60 7.51 -21.77
N ALA A 142 10.56 8.84 -21.64
CA ALA A 142 11.75 9.65 -21.37
C ALA A 142 12.37 9.30 -20.01
N LEU A 143 11.57 9.17 -18.94
CA LEU A 143 12.08 8.79 -17.63
C LEU A 143 12.56 7.34 -17.57
N ARG A 144 11.91 6.40 -18.24
CA ARG A 144 12.35 4.99 -18.26
C ARG A 144 13.73 4.83 -18.92
N LYS A 145 14.06 5.67 -19.91
CA LYS A 145 15.41 5.71 -20.52
C LYS A 145 16.51 6.13 -19.54
N LEU A 146 16.18 6.90 -18.51
CA LEU A 146 17.13 7.26 -17.44
C LEU A 146 17.38 6.11 -16.46
N GLY A 147 16.59 5.03 -16.55
CA GLY A 147 16.70 3.86 -15.70
C GLY A 147 16.01 3.98 -14.34
N PRO A 148 15.98 2.88 -13.57
CA PRO A 148 15.53 2.92 -12.19
C PRO A 148 16.49 3.79 -11.35
N ILE A 149 15.95 4.51 -10.37
CA ILE A 149 16.80 5.13 -9.36
C ILE A 149 17.38 3.98 -8.51
N PRO A 150 18.70 3.82 -8.45
CA PRO A 150 19.28 2.81 -7.59
C PRO A 150 18.92 3.13 -6.13
N LEU A 151 18.43 2.13 -5.41
CA LEU A 151 18.25 2.24 -3.97
C LEU A 151 19.64 2.47 -3.34
N VAL A 152 19.82 3.66 -2.77
CA VAL A 152 21.14 4.16 -2.35
C VAL A 152 21.62 3.47 -1.06
N HIS A 153 20.72 2.84 -0.32
CA HIS A 153 21.00 2.24 0.99
C HIS A 153 21.03 0.70 0.92
N THR A 154 22.09 0.10 1.50
CA THR A 154 22.07 -1.31 1.92
C THR A 154 21.00 -1.53 3.01
N PRO A 155 20.54 -2.78 3.27
CA PRO A 155 19.53 -3.03 4.31
C PRO A 155 19.86 -2.41 5.68
N LYS A 156 21.12 -2.52 6.11
CA LYS A 156 21.59 -1.90 7.37
C LYS A 156 21.53 -0.37 7.32
N GLN A 157 21.98 0.23 6.21
CA GLN A 157 21.93 1.68 6.02
C GLN A 157 20.49 2.20 5.92
N ALA A 158 19.57 1.40 5.37
CA ALA A 158 18.16 1.76 5.27
C ALA A 158 17.55 1.89 6.66
N LEU A 159 17.85 0.94 7.55
CA LEU A 159 17.41 0.95 8.94
C LEU A 159 18.03 2.13 9.70
N ASP A 160 19.33 2.32 9.58
CA ASP A 160 20.03 3.42 10.24
C ASP A 160 19.53 4.79 9.74
N SER A 161 19.20 4.89 8.45
CA SER A 161 18.61 6.09 7.84
C SER A 161 17.19 6.34 8.35
N GLY A 162 16.31 5.33 8.32
CA GLY A 162 14.94 5.46 8.84
C GLY A 162 14.92 5.88 10.30
N LEU A 163 15.80 5.29 11.13
CA LEU A 163 15.98 5.68 12.53
C LEU A 163 16.59 7.08 12.70
N ALA A 164 17.38 7.57 11.73
CA ALA A 164 17.97 8.90 11.76
C ALA A 164 17.00 10.00 11.34
N HIS A 165 16.03 9.68 10.48
CA HIS A 165 14.98 10.61 10.05
C HIS A 165 14.03 10.97 11.17
N VAL A 166 13.79 10.05 12.12
CA VAL A 166 12.98 10.36 13.30
C VAL A 166 13.66 11.41 14.17
N ASN A 167 12.92 12.48 14.47
CA ASN A 167 13.31 13.67 15.22
C ASN A 167 14.67 13.55 15.96
N VAL A 168 15.68 14.23 15.41
CA VAL A 168 17.08 14.22 15.88
C VAL A 168 17.21 14.50 17.39
N SER A 169 16.29 15.28 17.97
CA SER A 169 16.28 15.59 19.40
C SER A 169 15.91 14.39 20.28
N ILE A 170 15.07 13.48 19.77
CA ILE A 170 14.65 12.25 20.46
C ILE A 170 15.73 11.19 20.29
N ARG A 171 16.29 11.03 19.08
CA ARG A 171 17.37 10.07 18.81
C ARG A 171 18.59 10.24 19.72
N ARG A 172 18.98 11.47 20.07
CA ARG A 172 20.12 11.71 20.97
C ARG A 172 19.98 11.09 22.36
N LYS A 173 18.76 10.74 22.77
CA LYS A 173 18.47 10.16 24.08
C LYS A 173 18.52 8.63 24.09
N TYR A 174 18.50 7.97 22.93
CA TYR A 174 18.38 6.50 22.84
C TYR A 174 19.45 5.92 21.91
N SER A 175 20.01 4.77 22.29
CA SER A 175 20.95 4.01 21.49
C SER A 175 20.27 3.31 20.31
N ARG A 176 21.03 2.97 19.26
CA ARG A 176 20.53 2.15 18.14
C ARG A 176 19.85 0.87 18.62
N HIS A 177 20.40 0.23 19.66
CA HIS A 177 19.84 -1.01 20.18
C HIS A 177 18.44 -0.80 20.79
N GLU A 178 18.27 0.23 21.62
CA GLU A 178 16.96 0.59 22.19
C GLU A 178 15.94 0.91 21.09
N LEU A 179 16.36 1.63 20.04
CA LEU A 179 15.51 1.96 18.90
C LEU A 179 15.09 0.72 18.08
N LEU A 180 15.94 -0.30 18.02
CA LEU A 180 15.58 -1.58 17.38
C LEU A 180 14.61 -2.38 18.23
N GLU A 181 14.83 -2.41 19.53
CA GLU A 181 13.92 -3.09 20.46
C GLU A 181 12.52 -2.45 20.44
N VAL A 182 12.42 -1.14 20.20
CA VAL A 182 11.13 -0.45 19.97
C VAL A 182 10.37 -1.04 18.78
N LEU A 183 11.06 -1.36 17.68
CA LEU A 183 10.42 -1.94 16.50
C LEU A 183 10.13 -3.44 16.66
N ARG A 184 10.88 -4.14 17.51
CA ARG A 184 10.69 -5.58 17.79
C ARG A 184 9.60 -5.86 18.81
N SER A 185 9.41 -4.96 19.77
CA SER A 185 8.45 -5.08 20.87
C SER A 185 7.60 -3.82 21.02
N PRO A 186 6.86 -3.40 19.98
CA PRO A 186 6.15 -2.11 19.95
C PRO A 186 5.06 -2.00 21.03
N LEU A 187 4.41 -3.11 21.39
CA LEU A 187 3.40 -3.12 22.46
C LEU A 187 3.98 -2.76 23.83
N ALA A 188 5.19 -3.23 24.15
CA ALA A 188 5.85 -2.91 25.40
C ALA A 188 6.14 -1.39 25.51
N VAL A 189 6.52 -0.77 24.39
CA VAL A 189 6.74 0.68 24.30
C VAL A 189 5.44 1.44 24.51
N MET A 190 4.34 0.99 23.91
CA MET A 190 3.04 1.64 24.06
C MET A 190 2.45 1.54 25.47
N GLN A 191 2.77 0.46 26.20
CA GLN A 191 2.34 0.26 27.59
C GLN A 191 3.22 0.99 28.61
N GLY A 192 4.46 1.35 28.28
CA GLY A 192 5.36 2.11 29.16
C GLY A 192 4.98 3.59 29.29
N ASP A 193 5.67 4.31 30.17
CA ASP A 193 5.41 5.75 30.42
C ASP A 193 6.26 6.70 29.55
N ASP A 194 7.16 6.16 28.73
CA ASP A 194 8.07 6.97 27.91
C ASP A 194 7.35 7.51 26.65
N ALA A 195 6.82 8.72 26.76
CA ALA A 195 6.18 9.44 25.65
C ALA A 195 7.13 9.68 24.45
N GLY A 196 8.44 9.75 24.68
CA GLY A 196 9.44 9.93 23.62
C GLY A 196 9.53 8.70 22.72
N LEU A 197 9.54 7.50 23.29
CA LEU A 197 9.58 6.25 22.53
C LEU A 197 8.27 6.00 21.75
N LYS A 198 7.11 6.34 22.31
CA LYS A 198 5.81 6.23 21.61
C LYS A 198 5.74 7.13 20.39
N HIS A 199 6.19 8.38 20.54
CA HIS A 199 6.26 9.32 19.43
C HIS A 199 7.27 8.86 18.38
N LEU A 200 8.42 8.33 18.79
CA LEU A 200 9.44 7.81 17.89
C LEU A 200 8.90 6.65 17.03
N LEU A 201 8.19 5.69 17.64
CA LEU A 201 7.59 4.58 16.92
C LEU A 201 6.62 5.07 15.83
N SER A 202 5.74 6.00 16.20
CA SER A 202 4.74 6.57 15.29
C SER A 202 5.40 7.33 14.14
N ALA A 203 6.36 8.21 14.46
CA ALA A 203 7.10 9.00 13.49
C ALA A 203 7.95 8.13 12.56
N PHE A 204 8.59 7.07 13.06
CA PHE A 204 9.34 6.13 12.24
C PHE A 204 8.49 5.52 11.14
N ILE A 205 7.33 4.97 11.51
CA ILE A 205 6.44 4.30 10.56
C ILE A 205 5.86 5.33 9.59
N ASP A 206 5.45 6.50 10.07
CA ASP A 206 4.81 7.52 9.24
C ASP A 206 5.80 8.18 8.26
N GLU A 207 7.01 8.52 8.70
CA GLU A 207 8.00 9.27 7.92
C GLU A 207 8.85 8.38 6.99
N SER A 208 9.04 7.09 7.32
CA SER A 208 9.87 6.21 6.48
C SER A 208 9.15 5.82 5.19
N ASP A 209 9.76 6.09 4.04
CA ASP A 209 9.16 5.69 2.76
C ASP A 209 9.09 4.17 2.60
N GLU A 210 8.20 3.70 1.71
CA GLU A 210 7.91 2.29 1.51
C GLU A 210 9.09 1.50 0.94
N ALA A 211 9.96 2.16 0.17
CA ALA A 211 11.16 1.51 -0.37
C ALA A 211 12.19 1.28 0.74
N LEU A 212 12.33 2.24 1.65
CA LEU A 212 13.15 2.10 2.84
C LEU A 212 12.63 0.98 3.74
N LEU A 213 11.33 0.94 4.03
CA LEU A 213 10.70 -0.12 4.82
C LEU A 213 10.91 -1.50 4.19
N THR A 214 10.71 -1.62 2.87
CA THR A 214 10.97 -2.87 2.15
C THR A 214 12.43 -3.28 2.30
N ARG A 215 13.37 -2.35 2.04
CA ARG A 215 14.81 -2.60 2.14
C ARG A 215 15.27 -2.98 3.54
N ILE A 216 14.65 -2.42 4.58
CA ILE A 216 14.91 -2.78 5.98
C ILE A 216 14.60 -4.26 6.22
N THR A 217 13.44 -4.74 5.74
CA THR A 217 13.02 -6.12 5.99
C THR A 217 13.90 -7.16 5.30
N GLU A 218 14.51 -6.82 4.17
CA GLU A 218 15.47 -7.70 3.47
C GLU A 218 16.74 -7.97 4.30
N GLY A 219 17.07 -7.07 5.25
CA GLY A 219 18.23 -7.24 6.13
C GLY A 219 18.02 -8.25 7.25
N GLY A 220 16.77 -8.67 7.51
CA GLY A 220 16.41 -9.64 8.54
C GLY A 220 16.49 -9.14 9.99
N GLU A 221 17.03 -7.94 10.26
CA GLU A 221 17.06 -7.35 11.62
C GLU A 221 15.65 -7.05 12.16
N ILE A 222 14.73 -6.73 11.24
CA ILE A 222 13.32 -6.40 11.45
C ILE A 222 12.51 -7.15 10.38
N THR A 223 11.43 -7.82 10.77
CA THR A 223 10.53 -8.52 9.83
C THR A 223 9.31 -7.68 9.46
N TRP A 224 8.57 -8.10 8.42
CA TRP A 224 7.25 -7.51 8.14
C TRP A 224 6.25 -7.68 9.29
N ALA A 225 6.35 -8.77 10.07
CA ALA A 225 5.53 -8.97 11.26
C ALA A 225 5.82 -7.89 12.32
N ASN A 226 7.10 -7.58 12.54
CA ASN A 226 7.50 -6.50 13.46
C ASN A 226 6.99 -5.14 12.98
N LEU A 227 7.15 -4.82 11.69
CA LEU A 227 6.65 -3.56 11.12
C LEU A 227 5.13 -3.45 11.20
N ARG A 228 4.39 -4.56 11.02
CA ARG A 228 2.94 -4.59 11.20
C ARG A 228 2.54 -4.25 12.63
N GLU A 229 3.15 -4.88 13.62
CA GLU A 229 2.86 -4.59 15.03
C GLU A 229 3.20 -3.15 15.38
N ALA A 230 4.33 -2.64 14.87
CA ALA A 230 4.74 -1.25 15.04
C ALA A 230 3.73 -0.28 14.42
N ALA A 231 3.25 -0.57 13.21
CA ALA A 231 2.24 0.24 12.52
C ALA A 231 0.90 0.20 13.24
N LEU A 232 0.44 -0.96 13.73
CA LEU A 232 -0.80 -1.07 14.50
C LEU A 232 -0.75 -0.28 15.82
N ALA A 233 0.44 -0.17 16.41
CA ALA A 233 0.67 0.59 17.63
C ALA A 233 0.78 2.10 17.39
N GLY A 234 1.35 2.53 16.26
CA GLY A 234 1.69 3.93 15.98
C GLY A 234 0.78 4.67 15.02
N LEU A 235 0.04 3.97 14.14
CA LEU A 235 -0.84 4.57 13.14
C LEU A 235 -2.31 4.46 13.54
N ARG A 236 -3.13 5.36 12.98
CA ARG A 236 -4.57 5.36 13.18
C ARG A 236 -5.24 4.21 12.40
N PRO A 237 -6.32 3.63 12.93
CA PRO A 237 -7.17 2.74 12.15
C PRO A 237 -7.64 3.43 10.85
N GLY A 238 -7.55 2.71 9.72
CA GLY A 238 -7.91 3.22 8.40
C GLY A 238 -6.79 3.92 7.63
N ASP A 239 -5.59 4.04 8.19
CA ASP A 239 -4.44 4.58 7.47
C ASP A 239 -4.03 3.66 6.31
N LEU A 240 -3.88 4.21 5.10
CA LEU A 240 -3.51 3.43 3.91
C LEU A 240 -2.13 2.79 4.07
N LYS A 241 -1.22 3.42 4.79
CA LYS A 241 0.11 2.88 5.07
C LYS A 241 0.06 1.69 6.01
N LEU A 242 -0.80 1.75 7.04
CA LEU A 242 -1.07 0.61 7.91
C LEU A 242 -1.61 -0.58 7.09
N ALA A 243 -2.60 -0.33 6.24
CA ALA A 243 -3.22 -1.36 5.41
C ALA A 243 -2.19 -2.01 4.46
N TRP A 244 -1.33 -1.19 3.84
CA TRP A 244 -0.24 -1.64 2.99
C TRP A 244 0.79 -2.50 3.73
N ILE A 245 1.29 -2.05 4.89
CA ILE A 245 2.24 -2.82 5.73
C ILE A 245 1.60 -4.15 6.16
N ALA A 246 0.34 -4.13 6.58
CA ALA A 246 -0.37 -5.33 7.00
C ALA A 246 -0.50 -6.35 5.85
N GLY A 247 -0.88 -5.90 4.64
CA GLY A 247 -0.93 -6.77 3.46
C GLY A 247 0.42 -7.41 3.13
N ARG A 248 1.50 -6.62 3.17
CA ARG A 248 2.88 -7.11 2.97
C ARG A 248 3.28 -8.17 3.99
N ALA A 249 2.92 -7.95 5.27
CA ALA A 249 3.20 -8.89 6.34
C ALA A 249 2.49 -10.24 6.15
N VAL A 250 1.21 -10.22 5.76
CA VAL A 250 0.46 -11.45 5.46
C VAL A 250 1.10 -12.23 4.32
N MET A 251 1.44 -11.55 3.22
CA MET A 251 2.13 -12.20 2.09
C MET A 251 3.51 -12.75 2.45
N ALA A 252 4.19 -12.17 3.44
CA ALA A 252 5.44 -12.67 3.99
C ALA A 252 5.27 -13.82 5.01
N GLY A 253 4.04 -14.32 5.21
CA GLY A 253 3.74 -15.43 6.11
C GLY A 253 3.48 -15.03 7.56
N ALA A 254 3.32 -13.74 7.86
CA ALA A 254 2.90 -13.30 9.19
C ALA A 254 1.42 -13.61 9.43
N ASN A 255 1.06 -13.93 10.68
CA ASN A 255 -0.31 -14.25 11.06
C ASN A 255 -1.26 -13.08 10.71
N PRO A 256 -2.33 -13.30 9.91
CA PRO A 256 -3.28 -12.26 9.53
C PRO A 256 -4.05 -11.69 10.73
N PHE A 257 -4.17 -12.45 11.82
CA PHE A 257 -4.80 -11.99 13.04
C PHE A 257 -3.76 -11.32 13.95
N PRO A 258 -4.07 -10.19 14.60
CA PRO A 258 -3.17 -9.61 15.58
C PRO A 258 -2.94 -10.63 16.69
N THR A 259 -1.71 -10.75 17.16
CA THR A 259 -1.35 -11.54 18.34
C THR A 259 -1.99 -10.88 19.56
N SER A 260 -3.28 -11.10 19.78
CA SER A 260 -3.96 -10.69 21.01
C SER A 260 -3.56 -11.66 22.12
N ALA A 261 -2.40 -11.44 22.72
CA ALA A 261 -2.25 -11.74 24.13
C ALA A 261 -2.97 -10.64 24.93
N ALA A 262 -3.99 -11.06 25.68
CA ALA A 262 -4.74 -10.30 26.69
C ALA A 262 -5.87 -9.35 26.21
N VAL A 263 -7.00 -9.95 25.81
CA VAL A 263 -8.28 -9.57 26.43
C VAL A 263 -8.58 -10.62 27.50
N VAL A 264 -7.99 -10.44 28.69
CA VAL A 264 -8.42 -11.16 29.89
C VAL A 264 -9.55 -10.33 30.51
N GLY A 265 -10.71 -10.96 30.67
CA GLY A 265 -11.75 -10.45 31.58
C GLY A 265 -13.17 -10.47 31.06
N ALA A 266 -13.68 -11.60 30.58
CA ALA A 266 -15.10 -11.92 30.76
C ALA A 266 -15.19 -12.90 31.93
N PRO A 267 -15.81 -12.54 33.07
CA PRO A 267 -16.13 -13.55 34.06
C PRO A 267 -17.29 -14.38 33.52
N SER A 268 -17.05 -15.67 33.37
CA SER A 268 -18.10 -16.68 33.42
C SER A 268 -18.63 -16.79 34.86
N ASP A 269 -19.89 -17.20 34.93
CA ASP A 269 -20.66 -17.62 36.09
C ASP A 269 -21.41 -16.49 36.85
N ASP A 270 -22.71 -16.38 36.56
CA ASP A 270 -23.68 -16.82 37.57
C ASP A 270 -24.99 -17.33 36.96
N LEU A 271 -25.20 -18.63 37.12
CA LEU A 271 -26.50 -19.31 37.10
C LEU A 271 -27.22 -18.97 38.42
N ALA A 272 -28.20 -18.06 38.41
CA ALA A 272 -29.32 -18.12 39.35
C ALA A 272 -30.44 -17.13 39.02
N ARG A 273 -31.56 -17.70 38.54
CA ARG A 273 -32.98 -17.28 38.59
C ARG A 273 -33.63 -16.90 37.27
#